data_AF-A0A920L647-F1
#
_entry.id   AF-A0A920L647-F1
#
_cell.length_a   1.000
_cell.length_b   1.000
_cell.length_c   1.000
_cell.angle_alpha   90.00
_cell.angle_beta   90.00
_cell.angle_gamma   90.00
#
_symmetry.space_group_name_H-M   'P 1'
#
loop_
_entity.id
_entity.type
_entity.pdbx_description
1 polymer ?
#
loop_
_entity_poly.entity_id
_entity_poly.type
_entity_poly.pdbx_seq_one_letter_code
_entity_poly.pdbx_strand_id
1 'polypeptide(L)'
;MNFELGPAGEAAMRLVFTEVPQPSLTKALIEIENRARQHFGSTLTDSVIGYTTLTLFFSASTLERDRTEAWLSEQPGSHRFDGSLDP
;
A
#
# COMPACT_ATOMS: atom_id res chain seq x y z
N MET A 1 -10.06 -5.63 6.26
CA MET A 1 -9.00 -5.06 7.10
C MET A 1 -9.28 -3.58 7.23
N ASN A 2 -9.29 -3.03 8.45
CA ASN A 2 -9.51 -1.60 8.65
C ASN A 2 -8.18 -0.85 8.51
N PHE A 3 -8.21 0.26 7.79
CA PHE A 3 -7.02 1.05 7.52
C PHE A 3 -7.34 2.54 7.43
N GLU A 4 -6.31 3.35 7.60
CA GLU A 4 -6.31 4.79 7.40
C GLU A 4 -5.31 5.16 6.31
N LEU A 5 -5.68 6.14 5.49
CA LEU A 5 -4.82 6.74 4.47
C LEU A 5 -4.57 8.19 4.80
N GLY A 6 -3.40 8.69 4.42
CA GLY A 6 -3.15 10.11 4.49
C GLY A 6 -1.74 10.53 4.07
N PRO A 7 -1.50 11.84 4.02
CA PRO A 7 -0.21 12.39 3.67
C PRO A 7 0.87 12.05 4.73
N ALA A 8 2.08 11.77 4.26
CA ALA A 8 3.27 11.58 5.10
C ALA A 8 4.34 12.63 4.74
N GLY A 9 4.05 13.90 5.04
CA GLY A 9 4.86 15.03 4.56
C GLY A 9 4.50 15.42 3.12
N GLU A 10 5.40 16.15 2.45
CA GLU A 10 5.09 16.84 1.19
C GLU A 10 5.02 15.94 -0.05
N ALA A 11 5.81 14.86 -0.09
CA ALA A 11 5.95 14.02 -1.28
C ALA A 11 5.72 12.52 -0.97
N ALA A 12 4.90 12.21 0.04
CA ALA A 12 4.58 10.84 0.38
C ALA A 12 3.13 10.64 0.84
N MET A 13 2.68 9.39 0.67
CA MET A 13 1.39 8.87 1.11
C MET A 13 1.63 7.69 2.03
N ARG A 14 0.80 7.56 3.07
CA ARG A 14 0.90 6.51 4.07
C ARG A 14 -0.42 5.77 4.21
N LEU A 15 -0.29 4.45 4.25
CA LEU A 15 -1.32 3.48 4.58
C LEU A 15 -1.00 2.89 5.96
N VAL A 16 -1.95 2.94 6.89
CA VAL A 16 -1.82 2.40 8.25
C VAL A 16 -2.97 1.44 8.51
N PHE A 17 -2.67 0.17 8.77
CA PHE A 17 -3.66 -0.78 9.25
C PHE A 17 -3.83 -0.63 10.76
N THR A 18 -5.09 -0.65 11.22
CA THR A 18 -5.43 -0.50 12.65
C THR A 18 -5.34 -1.82 13.44
N GLU A 19 -4.91 -2.88 12.77
CA GLU A 19 -4.83 -4.24 13.31
C GLU A 19 -3.54 -4.46 14.10
N VAL A 20 -3.53 -5.49 14.95
CA VAL A 20 -2.31 -5.91 15.67
C VAL A 20 -1.28 -6.42 14.64
N PRO A 21 0.01 -6.11 14.78
CA PRO A 21 1.06 -6.64 13.91
C PRO A 21 1.02 -8.17 13.84
N GLN A 22 0.87 -8.71 12.64
CA GLN A 22 0.88 -10.15 12.37
C GLN A 22 1.56 -10.46 11.04
N PRO A 23 2.12 -11.68 10.86
CA PRO A 23 2.83 -12.04 9.64
C PRO A 23 1.98 -11.91 8.35
N SER A 24 0.68 -12.19 8.43
CA SER A 24 -0.27 -12.01 7.33
C SER A 24 -0.37 -10.54 6.88
N LEU A 25 -0.35 -9.61 7.84
CA LEU A 25 -0.39 -8.18 7.56
C LEU A 25 0.91 -7.70 6.91
N THR A 26 2.07 -8.14 7.41
CA THR A 26 3.36 -7.84 6.77
C THR A 26 3.40 -8.37 5.34
N LYS A 27 2.89 -9.59 5.09
CA LYS A 27 2.77 -10.13 3.74
C LYS A 27 1.87 -9.26 2.84
N ALA A 28 0.72 -8.83 3.34
CA ALA A 28 -0.17 -7.93 2.61
C ALA A 28 0.52 -6.59 2.27
N LEU A 29 1.26 -5.99 3.21
CA LEU A 29 2.02 -4.76 2.98
C LEU A 29 3.09 -4.91 1.88
N ILE A 30 3.82 -6.03 1.88
CA ILE A 30 4.80 -6.36 0.83
C ILE A 30 4.12 -6.52 -0.54
N GLU A 31 2.96 -7.19 -0.58
CA GLU A 31 2.20 -7.34 -1.83
C GLU A 31 1.71 -5.99 -2.37
N ILE A 32 1.25 -5.09 -1.49
CA ILE A 32 0.82 -3.74 -1.87
C ILE A 32 2.02 -2.93 -2.37
N GLU A 33 3.17 -3.00 -1.71
CA GLU A 33 4.41 -2.35 -2.13
C GLU A 33 4.83 -2.79 -3.55
N ASN A 34 4.81 -4.10 -3.81
CA ASN A 34 5.14 -4.65 -5.13
C ASN A 34 4.19 -4.13 -6.21
N ARG A 35 2.88 -4.09 -5.93
CA ARG A 35 1.89 -3.50 -6.86
C ARG A 35 2.11 -1.99 -7.04
N ALA A 36 2.49 -1.27 -5.99
CA ALA A 36 2.79 0.16 -6.08
C ALA A 36 4.00 0.42 -6.98
N ARG A 37 5.08 -0.36 -6.82
CA ARG A 37 6.27 -0.28 -7.69
C ARG A 37 5.93 -0.54 -9.16
N GLN A 38 5.03 -1.49 -9.43
CA GLN A 38 4.58 -1.78 -10.81
C GLN A 38 3.66 -0.69 -11.37
N HIS A 39 2.74 -0.16 -10.56
CA HIS A 39 1.73 0.81 -11.01
C HIS A 39 2.33 2.21 -11.20
N PHE A 40 3.08 2.69 -10.21
CA PHE A 40 3.65 4.04 -10.21
C PHE A 40 5.01 4.10 -10.93
N GLY A 41 5.69 2.96 -11.10
CA GLY A 41 6.95 2.88 -11.82
C GLY A 41 7.99 3.88 -11.32
N SER A 42 8.55 4.67 -12.23
CA SER A 42 9.59 5.67 -11.93
C SER A 42 9.11 6.87 -11.10
N THR A 43 7.80 7.05 -10.92
CA THR A 43 7.27 8.14 -10.07
C THR A 43 7.39 7.84 -8.59
N LEU A 44 7.42 6.56 -8.22
CA LEU A 44 7.68 6.10 -6.86
C LEU A 44 9.20 6.05 -6.64
N THR A 45 9.71 6.95 -5.81
CA THR A 45 11.13 7.06 -5.52
C THR A 45 11.59 6.04 -4.50
N ASP A 46 10.76 5.76 -3.49
CA ASP A 46 11.06 4.78 -2.46
C ASP A 46 9.80 4.31 -1.73
N SER A 47 9.92 3.27 -0.92
CA SER A 47 8.87 2.79 -0.03
C SER A 47 9.43 2.19 1.24
N VAL A 48 8.72 2.40 2.35
CA VAL A 48 9.09 1.88 3.67
C VAL A 48 7.93 1.11 4.27
N ILE A 49 8.20 -0.13 4.65
CA ILE A 49 7.27 -0.99 5.39
C ILE A 49 7.65 -0.96 6.88
N GLY A 50 6.68 -0.58 7.70
CA GLY A 50 6.69 -0.79 9.15
C GLY A 50 5.83 -1.99 9.54
N TYR A 51 5.56 -2.15 10.85
CA TYR A 51 4.80 -3.29 11.36
C TYR A 51 3.36 -3.35 10.86
N THR A 52 2.69 -2.20 10.75
CA THR A 52 1.29 -2.07 10.29
C THR A 52 1.15 -0.98 9.22
N THR A 53 2.28 -0.48 8.71
CA THR A 53 2.33 0.76 7.93
C THR A 53 3.09 0.54 6.63
N LEU A 54 2.59 1.11 5.54
CA LEU A 54 3.33 1.29 4.28
C LEU A 54 3.39 2.79 3.97
N THR A 55 4.59 3.31 3.77
CA THR A 55 4.79 4.68 3.27
C THR A 55 5.37 4.62 1.87
N LEU A 56 4.74 5.31 0.93
CA LEU A 56 5.16 5.44 -0.46
C LEU A 56 5.69 6.86 -0.69
N PHE A 57 6.93 6.98 -1.14
CA PHE A 57 7.59 8.24 -1.43
C PHE A 57 7.65 8.46 -2.93
N PHE A 58 7.34 9.68 -3.36
CA PHE A 58 7.28 10.08 -4.75
C PHE A 58 8.20 11.27 -4.99
N SER A 59 8.52 11.54 -6.25
CA SER A 59 9.12 12.84 -6.60
C SER A 59 8.09 13.94 -6.35
N ALA A 60 8.49 15.06 -5.75
CA ALA A 60 7.59 16.15 -5.39
C ALA A 60 6.81 16.71 -6.61
N SER A 61 7.39 16.64 -7.80
CA SER A 61 6.76 17.05 -9.06
C SER A 61 5.77 16.04 -9.64
N THR A 62 5.73 14.80 -9.14
CA THR A 62 4.94 13.70 -9.73
C THR A 62 3.86 13.15 -8.82
N LEU A 63 3.81 13.57 -7.54
CA LEU A 63 2.80 13.08 -6.61
C LEU A 63 1.41 13.63 -6.96
N GLU A 64 0.52 12.76 -7.42
CA GLU A 64 -0.91 13.02 -7.57
C GLU A 64 -1.68 12.45 -6.37
N ARG A 65 -1.72 13.21 -5.26
CA ARG A 65 -2.25 12.72 -3.95
C ARG A 65 -3.60 12.03 -4.06
N ASP A 66 -4.59 12.66 -4.68
CA ASP A 66 -5.95 12.12 -4.77
C ASP A 66 -5.98 10.80 -5.55
N ARG A 67 -5.16 10.68 -6.61
CA ARG A 67 -5.05 9.44 -7.39
C ARG A 67 -4.31 8.35 -6.63
N THR A 68 -3.22 8.70 -5.94
CA THR A 68 -2.49 7.76 -5.10
C THR A 68 -3.36 7.25 -3.95
N GLU A 69 -4.14 8.13 -3.32
CA GLU A 69 -5.07 7.78 -2.26
C GLU A 69 -6.18 6.86 -2.77
N ALA A 70 -6.82 7.22 -3.88
CA ALA A 70 -7.83 6.39 -4.52
C ALA A 70 -7.27 4.99 -4.84
N TRP A 71 -6.10 4.92 -5.48
CA TRP A 71 -5.45 3.64 -5.79
C TRP A 71 -5.13 2.84 -4.53
N LEU A 72 -4.59 3.47 -3.47
CA LEU A 72 -4.28 2.80 -2.21
C LEU A 72 -5.54 2.26 -1.51
N SER A 73 -6.68 2.94 -1.63
CA SER A 73 -7.94 2.51 -1.05
C SER A 73 -8.49 1.21 -1.65
N GLU A 74 -8.09 0.89 -2.89
CA GLU A 74 -8.52 -0.31 -3.63
C GLU A 74 -7.64 -1.55 -3.34
N GLN A 75 -6.48 -1.38 -2.70
CA GLN A 75 -5.52 -2.46 -2.48
C GLN A 75 -5.91 -3.47 -1.39
N PRO A 76 -6.49 -3.04 -0.23
CA PRO A 76 -6.89 -3.94 0.84
C PRO A 76 -8.19 -4.68 0.47
N GLY A 77 -8.09 -5.68 -0.40
CA GLY A 77 -9.25 -6.42 -0.90
C GLY A 77 -8.99 -7.19 -2.20
N SER A 78 -7.88 -6.93 -2.89
CA SER A 78 -7.53 -7.62 -4.14
C SER A 78 -7.12 -9.09 -3.95
N HIS A 79 -7.20 -9.62 -2.73
CA HIS A 79 -7.00 -11.03 -2.45
C HIS A 79 -8.31 -11.80 -2.72
N ARG A 80 -8.59 -12.06 -4.00
CA ARG A 80 -9.42 -13.20 -4.37
C ARG A 80 -8.60 -14.44 -4.04
N PHE A 81 -8.81 -15.02 -2.86
CA PHE A 81 -8.42 -16.40 -2.61
C PHE A 81 -9.21 -17.25 -3.62
N ASP A 82 -8.62 -17.62 -4.75
CA ASP A 82 -9.06 -18.80 -5.50
C ASP A 82 -8.50 -20.02 -4.79
N GLY A 83 -9.08 -20.29 -3.63
CA GLY A 83 -8.89 -21.55 -2.93
C GLY A 83 -9.84 -22.58 -3.51
N SER A 84 -9.62 -23.00 -4.76
CA SER A 84 -10.12 -24.30 -5.20
C SER A 84 -9.26 -25.39 -4.55
N LEU A 85 -9.67 -25.80 -3.36
CA LEU A 85 -9.45 -27.16 -2.89
C LEU A 85 -10.60 -27.98 -3.48
N ASP A 86 -10.39 -28.55 -4.67
CA ASP A 86 -11.23 -29.66 -5.14
C ASP A 86 -10.89 -30.91 -4.27
N PRO A 87 -11.90 -31.74 -3.95
CA PRO A 87 -11.90 -32.73 -2.87
C PRO A 87 -11.10 -34.02 -3.15
#